data_AF-A0A929VQW7-F1
#
_entry.id   AF-A0A929VQW7-F1
#
_cell.length_a   1.000
_cell.length_b   1.000
_cell.length_c   1.000
_cell.angle_alpha   90.00
_cell.angle_beta   90.00
_cell.angle_gamma   90.00
#
_symmetry.space_group_name_H-M   'P 1'
#
loop_
_entity.id
_entity.type
_entity.pdbx_description
1 polymer ?
#
loop_
_entity_poly.entity_id
_entity_poly.type
_entity_poly.pdbx_seq_one_letter_code
_entity_poly.pdbx_strand_id
1 'polypeptide(L)'
;MQGNLREFDINYELKKLPDLPGVYIMYDKDDNIIYVGKSVSLKNRVRSYFTTNHKYKKVQAMVEHIHRFEYIIVNNETESLVLEANLIKKNRPKY
;
A
#
# COMPACT_ATOMS: atom_id res chain seq x y z
N MET A 1 -4.24 20.08 25.97
CA MET A 1 -5.25 19.20 25.33
C MET A 1 -4.55 18.47 24.20
N GLN A 2 -3.94 17.32 24.49
CA GLN A 2 -3.27 16.50 23.47
C GLN A 2 -4.35 15.88 22.60
N GLY A 3 -4.38 16.30 21.33
CA GLY A 3 -5.29 15.76 20.34
C GLY A 3 -5.06 14.26 20.19
N ASN A 4 -6.14 13.50 20.31
CA ASN A 4 -6.17 12.06 20.11
C ASN A 4 -5.81 11.77 18.64
N LEU A 5 -4.52 11.58 18.34
CA LEU A 5 -4.05 11.05 17.06
C LEU A 5 -4.51 9.60 17.00
N ARG A 6 -5.67 9.36 16.37
CA ARG A 6 -6.18 8.00 16.17
C ARG A 6 -5.15 7.22 15.36
N GLU A 7 -4.61 6.17 15.97
CA GLU A 7 -3.77 5.17 15.34
C GLU A 7 -4.45 4.62 14.07
N PHE A 8 -3.67 4.32 13.02
CA PHE A 8 -4.20 3.84 11.75
C PHE A 8 -4.75 2.41 11.91
N ASP A 9 -6.07 2.25 11.89
CA ASP A 9 -6.71 0.93 11.93
C ASP A 9 -6.71 0.29 10.54
N ILE A 10 -5.68 -0.54 10.30
CA ILE A 10 -5.52 -1.30 9.05
C ILE A 10 -6.80 -2.07 8.69
N ASN A 11 -7.43 -2.75 9.65
CA ASN A 11 -8.60 -3.59 9.37
C ASN A 11 -9.81 -2.76 8.95
N TYR A 12 -9.99 -1.58 9.54
CA TYR A 12 -11.03 -0.64 9.15
C TYR A 12 -10.77 -0.05 7.76
N GLU A 13 -9.54 0.37 7.47
CA GLU A 13 -9.20 0.96 6.17
C GLU A 13 -9.25 -0.04 5.01
N LEU A 14 -8.90 -1.32 5.26
CA LEU A 14 -9.04 -2.39 4.27
C LEU A 14 -10.49 -2.57 3.78
N LYS A 15 -11.50 -2.21 4.60
CA LYS A 15 -12.91 -2.30 4.22
C LYS A 15 -13.31 -1.23 3.20
N LYS A 16 -12.59 -0.09 3.16
CA LYS A 16 -12.89 1.04 2.28
C LYS A 16 -12.22 0.96 0.91
N LEU A 17 -11.30 0.01 0.71
CA LEU A 17 -10.58 -0.12 -0.55
C LEU A 17 -11.52 -0.36 -1.74
N PRO A 18 -11.37 0.40 -2.83
CA PRO A 18 -12.19 0.26 -4.03
C PRO A 18 -11.75 -0.95 -4.87
N ASP A 19 -12.70 -1.55 -5.59
CA ASP A 19 -12.40 -2.54 -6.63
C ASP A 19 -12.11 -1.83 -7.96
N LEU A 20 -11.06 -1.02 -7.96
CA LEU A 20 -10.64 -0.17 -9.08
C LEU A 20 -9.13 -0.26 -9.30
N PRO A 21 -8.65 0.05 -10.52
CA PRO A 21 -7.23 0.12 -10.81
C PRO A 21 -6.59 1.30 -10.07
N GLY A 22 -5.32 1.13 -9.71
CA GLY A 22 -4.60 2.13 -8.93
C GLY A 22 -3.20 1.73 -8.54
N VAL A 23 -2.55 2.68 -7.86
CA VAL A 23 -1.26 2.47 -7.20
C VAL A 23 -1.48 2.51 -5.69
N TYR A 24 -0.88 1.58 -4.96
CA TYR A 24 -0.87 1.55 -3.51
C TYR A 24 0.55 1.82 -2.99
N ILE A 25 0.62 2.48 -1.85
CA ILE A 25 1.86 2.95 -1.23
C ILE A 25 1.84 2.49 0.22
N MET A 26 2.89 1.79 0.65
CA MET A 26 3.01 1.29 2.01
C MET A 26 4.05 2.12 2.77
N TYR A 27 3.72 2.44 4.01
CA TYR A 27 4.55 3.26 4.88
C TYR A 27 4.94 2.49 6.13
N ASP A 28 6.14 2.75 6.64
CA ASP A 28 6.54 2.30 7.97
C ASP A 28 6.03 3.23 9.08
N LYS A 29 6.35 2.90 10.33
CA LYS A 29 5.96 3.64 11.53
C LYS A 29 6.54 5.06 11.59
N ASP A 30 7.59 5.33 10.82
CA ASP A 30 8.30 6.60 10.77
C ASP A 30 7.86 7.39 9.51
N ASP A 31 6.73 7.00 8.89
CA ASP A 31 6.14 7.59 7.69
C ASP A 31 7.01 7.52 6.42
N ASN A 32 7.98 6.60 6.36
CA ASN A 32 8.77 6.39 5.15
C ASN A 32 8.04 5.47 4.17
N ILE A 33 8.11 5.79 2.86
CA ILE A 33 7.60 4.91 1.81
C ILE A 33 8.52 3.69 1.70
N ILE A 34 8.01 2.53 2.08
CA ILE A 34 8.77 1.27 2.07
C ILE A 34 8.44 0.38 0.87
N TYR A 35 7.27 0.57 0.25
CA TYR A 35 6.85 -0.18 -0.93
C TYR A 35 5.85 0.62 -1.77
N VAL A 36 5.93 0.44 -3.09
CA VAL A 36 4.95 0.98 -4.06
C VAL A 36 4.60 -0.16 -5.01
N GLY A 37 3.32 -0.33 -5.31
CA GLY A 37 2.90 -1.27 -6.33
C GLY A 37 1.61 -0.86 -7.03
N LYS A 38 1.36 -1.40 -8.22
CA LYS A 38 0.11 -1.20 -8.97
C LYS A 38 -0.84 -2.39 -8.87
N SER A 39 -2.12 -2.15 -9.13
CA SER A 39 -3.10 -3.22 -9.34
C SER A 39 -4.23 -2.79 -10.24
N VAL A 40 -4.87 -3.77 -10.89
CA VAL A 40 -6.19 -3.60 -11.52
C VAL A 40 -7.34 -3.58 -10.49
N SER A 41 -7.08 -4.06 -9.27
CA SER A 41 -8.01 -4.04 -8.14
C SER A 41 -7.25 -3.77 -6.83
N LEU A 42 -7.31 -2.53 -6.37
CA LEU A 42 -6.72 -2.11 -5.10
C LEU A 42 -7.25 -2.96 -3.93
N LYS A 43 -8.57 -3.21 -3.89
CA LYS A 43 -9.22 -4.07 -2.89
C LYS A 43 -8.58 -5.44 -2.80
N ASN A 44 -8.45 -6.16 -3.91
CA ASN A 44 -7.92 -7.52 -3.88
C ASN A 44 -6.43 -7.52 -3.55
N ARG A 45 -5.66 -6.61 -4.16
CA ARG A 45 -4.21 -6.60 -4.01
C ARG A 45 -3.78 -6.20 -2.61
N VAL A 46 -4.29 -5.09 -2.09
CA VAL A 46 -3.87 -4.59 -0.77
C VAL A 46 -4.31 -5.56 0.33
N ARG A 47 -5.54 -6.10 0.28
CA ARG A 47 -6.00 -7.11 1.25
C ARG A 47 -5.14 -8.36 1.26
N SER A 48 -4.65 -8.81 0.09
CA SER A 48 -3.84 -10.02 -0.02
C SER A 48 -2.60 -9.98 0.88
N TYR A 49 -2.05 -8.80 1.15
CA TYR A 49 -0.90 -8.63 2.05
C TYR A 49 -1.23 -8.96 3.50
N PHE A 50 -2.48 -8.77 3.94
CA PHE A 50 -2.89 -8.91 5.35
C PHE A 50 -3.71 -10.18 5.61
N THR A 51 -4.21 -10.86 4.58
CA THR A 51 -5.05 -12.06 4.73
C THR A 51 -4.37 -13.36 4.32
N THR A 52 -3.23 -13.31 3.62
CA THR A 52 -2.57 -14.48 3.04
C THR A 52 -1.32 -14.85 3.81
N ASN A 53 -1.11 -16.15 4.05
CA ASN A 53 0.19 -16.64 4.50
C ASN A 53 1.19 -16.61 3.31
N HIS A 54 2.04 -15.58 3.27
CA HIS A 54 2.97 -15.37 2.15
C HIS A 54 4.07 -16.43 2.13
N LYS A 55 4.34 -17.02 0.96
CA LYS A 55 5.39 -18.03 0.80
C LYS A 55 6.81 -17.45 0.87
N TYR A 56 6.97 -16.16 0.55
CA TYR A 56 8.27 -15.53 0.41
C TYR A 56 8.62 -14.68 1.64
N LYS A 57 9.76 -14.99 2.27
CA LYS A 57 10.26 -14.27 3.46
C LYS A 57 10.37 -12.75 3.24
N LYS A 58 10.75 -12.30 2.05
CA LYS A 58 10.84 -10.87 1.72
C LYS A 58 9.48 -10.17 1.85
N VAL A 59 8.39 -10.83 1.42
CA VAL A 59 7.04 -10.26 1.50
C VAL A 59 6.55 -10.25 2.95
N GLN A 60 6.78 -11.32 3.70
CA GLN A 60 6.46 -11.38 5.13
C GLN A 60 7.14 -10.23 5.89
N ALA A 61 8.46 -10.08 5.71
CA ALA A 61 9.22 -9.00 6.32
C ALA A 61 8.70 -7.62 5.90
N MET A 62 8.37 -7.41 4.62
CA MET A 62 7.78 -6.14 4.18
C MET A 62 6.45 -5.86 4.91
N VAL A 63 5.56 -6.83 5.00
CA VAL A 63 4.23 -6.70 5.64
C VAL A 63 4.37 -6.35 7.12
N GLU A 64 5.32 -6.96 7.83
CA GLU A 64 5.61 -6.65 9.24
C GLU A 64 6.04 -5.19 9.48
N HIS A 65 6.61 -4.52 8.46
CA HIS A 65 6.99 -3.11 8.55
C HIS A 65 5.86 -2.15 8.14
N ILE A 66 4.72 -2.62 7.64
CA ILE A 66 3.63 -1.75 7.22
C ILE A 66 2.90 -1.20 8.46
N HIS A 67 2.95 0.11 8.64
CA HIS A 67 2.19 0.82 9.67
C HIS A 67 0.91 1.45 9.09
N ARG A 68 0.96 1.96 7.86
CA ARG A 68 -0.20 2.45 7.12
C ARG A 68 -0.03 2.31 5.62
N PHE A 69 -1.11 2.55 4.88
CA PHE A 69 -1.07 2.56 3.43
C PHE A 69 -1.90 3.72 2.86
N GLU A 70 -1.54 4.14 1.66
CA GLU A 70 -2.32 5.04 0.80
C GLU A 70 -2.58 4.38 -0.55
N TYR A 71 -3.52 4.95 -1.31
CA TYR A 71 -3.75 4.55 -2.68
C TYR A 71 -4.22 5.71 -3.55
N ILE A 72 -3.93 5.60 -4.84
CA ILE A 72 -4.37 6.53 -5.88
C ILE A 72 -5.13 5.72 -6.91
N ILE A 73 -6.39 6.07 -7.14
CA ILE A 73 -7.23 5.47 -8.18
C ILE A 73 -6.84 6.10 -9.52
N VAL A 74 -6.77 5.26 -10.56
CA VAL A 74 -6.51 5.71 -11.95
C VAL A 74 -7.58 5.15 -12.88
N ASN A 75 -7.58 5.56 -14.15
CA ASN A 75 -8.63 5.12 -15.09
C ASN A 75 -8.34 3.76 -15.71
N ASN A 76 -7.06 3.39 -15.86
CA ASN A 76 -6.65 2.20 -16.59
C ASN A 76 -5.28 1.68 -16.12
N GLU A 77 -4.91 0.50 -16.62
CA GLU A 77 -3.65 -0.16 -16.25
C GLU A 77 -2.41 0.63 -16.71
N THR A 78 -2.45 1.28 -17.88
CA THR A 78 -1.32 2.06 -18.41
C THR A 78 -0.99 3.24 -17.51
N GLU A 79 -2.00 3.98 -17.03
CA GLU A 79 -1.82 5.05 -16.05
C GLU A 79 -1.22 4.52 -14.74
N SER A 80 -1.69 3.36 -14.25
CA SER A 80 -1.16 2.76 -13.03
C SER A 80 0.32 2.40 -13.15
N LEU A 81 0.75 1.92 -14.33
CA LEU A 81 2.14 1.60 -14.62
C LEU A 81 3.03 2.85 -14.64
N VAL A 82 2.59 3.91 -15.33
CA VAL A 82 3.35 5.17 -15.39
C VAL A 82 3.48 5.82 -14.02
N LEU A 83 2.38 5.87 -13.26
CA LEU A 83 2.36 6.45 -11.92
C LEU A 83 3.24 5.67 -10.93
N GLU A 84 3.13 4.33 -10.93
CA GLU A 84 3.98 3.46 -10.13
C GLU A 84 5.46 3.69 -10.42
N ALA A 85 5.85 3.67 -11.70
CA ALA A 85 7.24 3.87 -12.11
C ALA A 85 7.78 5.24 -11.64
N ASN A 86 6.97 6.30 -11.74
CA ASN A 86 7.34 7.63 -11.26
C ASN A 86 7.52 7.67 -9.74
N LEU A 87 6.62 7.03 -8.99
CA LEU A 87 6.70 6.96 -7.53
C LEU A 87 7.89 6.11 -7.05
N ILE A 88 8.19 4.99 -7.70
CA ILE A 88 9.38 4.18 -7.40
C ILE A 88 10.64 4.99 -7.69
N LYS A 89 10.73 5.66 -8.85
CA LYS A 89 11.89 6.46 -9.23
C LYS A 89 12.14 7.61 -8.25
N LYS A 90 11.07 8.29 -7.80
CA LYS A 90 11.15 9.43 -6.88
C LYS A 90 11.54 9.01 -5.47
N ASN A 91 10.92 7.95 -4.95
CA ASN A 91 11.01 7.61 -3.53
C ASN A 91 12.01 6.50 -3.21
N ARG A 92 12.39 5.68 -4.21
CA ARG A 92 13.31 4.53 -4.07
C ARG A 92 12.98 3.65 -2.85
N PRO A 93 11.75 3.09 -2.79
CA PRO A 93 11.31 2.29 -1.67
C PRO A 93 12.27 1.13 -1.38
N LYS A 94 12.34 0.74 -0.11
CA LYS A 94 13.25 -0.32 0.37
C LYS A 94 12.94 -1.69 -0.23
N TYR A 95 11.67 -2.03 -0.40
CA TYR A 95 11.22 -3.38 -0.79
C TYR A 95 10.88 -3.52 -2.27
#